data_AF-A0A2G9ULP9-F1
#
_entry.id   AF-A0A2G9ULP9-F1
#
_cell.length_a   1.000
_cell.length_b   1.000
_cell.length_c   1.000
_cell.angle_alpha   90.00
_cell.angle_beta   90.00
_cell.angle_gamma   90.00
#
_symmetry.space_group_name_H-M   'P 1'
#
loop_
_entity.id
_entity.type
_entity.pdbx_description
1 polymer ?
#
loop_
_entity_poly.entity_id
_entity_poly.type
_entity_poly.pdbx_seq_one_letter_code
_entity_poly.pdbx_strand_id
1 'polypeptide(L)'
;MPLTNALRLSLILSSFVSTVNSQGICSSAPTPALRIICSQISAWANNARSVPAVSPNSVRSPGGSGGATATLLATSETARNAFECVDIACLCGFFGGTGGANCVLRNGQRLTRGLRKEYRVMTDAERQRLEIALRRVDPSVALPYWDSTLDSTIPNPTESSLFTNELMGRSGPDGSIQTGAFRGWRTVDQSRVFRRDLGTTGRPLQEADIAAVQATGDFRQVLANTAPSQGCPTPAGWTALEYSHGNPHVFIGGKQPVQDLR
;
A
#
# COMPACT_ATOMS: atom_id res chain seq x y z
N MET A 1 -3.69 -70.06 20.20
CA MET A 1 -4.98 -69.39 19.95
C MET A 1 -5.74 -69.33 21.28
N PRO A 2 -6.43 -68.24 21.67
CA PRO A 2 -6.82 -67.06 20.88
C PRO A 2 -6.25 -65.72 21.41
N LEU A 3 -6.46 -64.70 20.56
CA LEU A 3 -6.12 -63.28 20.70
C LEU A 3 -6.99 -62.58 21.77
N THR A 4 -6.42 -61.60 22.49
CA THR A 4 -7.18 -60.48 23.07
C THR A 4 -6.45 -59.14 22.88
N ASN A 5 -6.87 -58.47 21.81
CA ASN A 5 -7.03 -57.05 21.56
C ASN A 5 -6.32 -55.99 22.41
N ALA A 6 -5.64 -55.13 21.65
CA ALA A 6 -5.10 -53.83 21.97
C ALA A 6 -6.12 -52.85 22.56
N LEU A 7 -5.64 -51.95 23.43
CA LEU A 7 -6.19 -50.62 23.57
C LEU A 7 -5.04 -49.63 23.82
N ARG A 8 -4.41 -49.15 22.75
CA ARG A 8 -3.57 -47.94 22.79
C ARG A 8 -4.53 -46.75 22.74
N LEU A 9 -4.58 -46.00 23.84
CA LEU A 9 -5.35 -44.76 23.94
C LEU A 9 -4.60 -43.66 23.15
N SER A 10 -4.91 -43.54 21.86
CA SER A 10 -4.44 -42.43 21.04
C SER A 10 -5.29 -41.19 21.35
N LEU A 11 -4.73 -40.22 22.06
CA LEU A 11 -5.28 -38.87 22.14
C LEU A 11 -5.19 -38.23 20.75
N ILE A 12 -6.30 -38.23 20.01
CA ILE A 12 -6.43 -37.43 18.79
C ILE A 12 -6.77 -36.01 19.24
N LEU A 13 -5.76 -35.13 19.25
CA LEU A 13 -5.98 -33.69 19.38
C LEU A 13 -6.58 -33.19 18.06
N SER A 14 -7.91 -33.20 17.97
CA SER A 14 -8.63 -32.62 16.84
C SER A 14 -8.50 -31.10 16.88
N SER A 15 -7.52 -30.58 16.14
CA SER A 15 -7.43 -29.16 15.83
C SER A 15 -8.67 -28.77 15.02
N PHE A 16 -9.69 -28.22 15.67
CA PHE A 16 -10.79 -27.55 14.97
C PHE A 16 -10.22 -26.31 14.26
N VAL A 17 -9.86 -26.46 12.99
CA VAL A 17 -9.65 -25.32 12.10
C VAL A 17 -11.04 -24.72 11.85
N SER A 18 -11.40 -23.76 12.69
CA SER A 18 -12.60 -22.96 12.45
C SER A 18 -12.37 -22.14 11.19
N THR A 19 -13.07 -22.47 10.11
CA THR A 19 -13.18 -21.57 8.96
C THR A 19 -13.88 -20.30 9.44
N VAL A 20 -13.10 -19.25 9.68
CA VAL A 20 -13.63 -17.95 10.11
C VAL A 20 -14.41 -17.37 8.94
N ASN A 21 -15.73 -17.54 8.97
CA ASN A 21 -16.63 -16.95 8.01
C ASN A 21 -16.62 -15.43 8.25
N SER A 22 -16.31 -14.63 7.22
CA SER A 22 -16.11 -13.16 7.36
C SER A 22 -17.37 -12.43 7.86
N GLN A 23 -18.54 -13.06 7.70
CA GLN A 23 -19.82 -12.62 8.25
C GLN A 23 -19.80 -12.55 9.80
N GLY A 24 -19.04 -13.42 10.47
CA GLY A 24 -18.95 -13.46 11.94
C GLY A 24 -18.20 -12.29 12.55
N ILE A 25 -17.16 -11.79 11.87
CA ILE A 25 -16.28 -10.70 12.36
C ILE A 25 -17.02 -9.35 12.40
N CYS A 26 -17.94 -9.11 11.47
CA CYS A 26 -18.70 -7.87 11.43
C CYS A 26 -19.79 -7.78 12.50
N SER A 27 -20.21 -8.90 13.09
CA SER A 27 -21.20 -8.91 14.19
C SER A 27 -20.62 -8.40 15.52
N SER A 28 -19.30 -8.50 15.69
CA SER A 28 -18.55 -7.97 16.84
C SER A 28 -18.19 -6.49 16.74
N ALA A 29 -18.61 -5.78 15.69
CA ALA A 29 -18.29 -4.35 15.58
C ALA A 29 -19.00 -3.55 16.70
N PRO A 30 -18.31 -2.57 17.31
CA PRO A 30 -18.73 -1.92 18.56
C PRO A 30 -19.93 -0.98 18.40
N THR A 31 -20.28 -0.57 17.18
CA THR A 31 -21.46 0.25 16.90
C THR A 31 -22.28 -0.31 15.74
N PRO A 32 -23.61 -0.10 15.72
CA PRO A 32 -24.47 -0.54 14.61
C PRO A 32 -24.00 -0.01 13.24
N ALA A 33 -23.53 1.23 13.18
CA ALA A 33 -22.98 1.83 11.96
C ALA A 33 -21.73 1.10 11.46
N LEU A 34 -20.80 0.74 12.37
CA LEU A 34 -19.60 -0.02 12.00
C LEU A 34 -19.91 -1.45 11.56
N ARG A 35 -20.98 -2.06 12.06
CA ARG A 35 -21.44 -3.38 11.57
C ARG A 35 -21.92 -3.27 10.12
N ILE A 36 -22.70 -2.22 9.81
CA ILE A 36 -23.19 -1.96 8.45
C ILE A 36 -22.01 -1.72 7.51
N ILE A 37 -21.07 -0.84 7.89
CA ILE A 37 -19.88 -0.54 7.08
C ILE A 37 -19.02 -1.80 6.88
N CYS A 38 -18.76 -2.57 7.94
CA CYS A 38 -18.01 -3.83 7.83
C CYS A 38 -18.71 -4.83 6.90
N SER A 39 -20.04 -4.94 6.99
CA SER A 39 -20.82 -5.83 6.12
C SER A 39 -20.77 -5.40 4.65
N GLN A 40 -20.83 -4.09 4.38
CA GLN A 40 -20.71 -3.52 3.04
C GLN A 40 -19.32 -3.76 2.46
N ILE A 41 -18.26 -3.48 3.22
CA ILE A 41 -16.87 -3.75 2.80
C ILE A 41 -16.66 -5.24 2.52
N SER A 42 -17.20 -6.12 3.37
CA SER A 42 -17.11 -7.57 3.18
C SER A 42 -17.86 -8.04 1.93
N ALA A 43 -19.04 -7.48 1.67
CA ALA A 43 -19.82 -7.76 0.46
C ALA A 43 -19.07 -7.26 -0.78
N TRP A 44 -18.51 -6.04 -0.76
CA TRP A 44 -17.69 -5.52 -1.85
C TRP A 44 -16.44 -6.37 -2.10
N ALA A 45 -15.75 -6.80 -1.04
CA ALA A 45 -14.57 -7.67 -1.16
C ALA A 45 -14.92 -9.05 -1.75
N ASN A 46 -16.09 -9.61 -1.42
CA ASN A 46 -16.56 -10.87 -1.99
C ASN A 46 -16.98 -10.70 -3.46
N ASN A 47 -17.73 -9.64 -3.76
CA ASN A 47 -18.19 -9.34 -5.12
C ASN A 47 -17.02 -9.03 -6.07
N ALA A 48 -15.98 -8.34 -5.58
CA ALA A 48 -14.76 -8.08 -6.33
C ALA A 48 -14.02 -9.37 -6.74
N ARG A 49 -14.14 -10.44 -5.94
CA ARG A 49 -13.53 -11.76 -6.25
C ARG A 49 -14.34 -12.57 -7.26
N SER A 50 -15.61 -12.24 -7.46
CA SER A 50 -16.49 -12.91 -8.44
C SER A 50 -16.58 -12.19 -9.78
N VAL A 51 -15.84 -11.08 -9.97
CA VAL A 51 -15.78 -10.38 -11.25
C VAL A 51 -15.02 -11.27 -12.25
N PRO A 52 -15.61 -11.61 -13.41
CA PRO A 52 -14.91 -12.36 -14.45
C PRO A 52 -13.72 -11.57 -14.97
N ALA A 53 -12.58 -12.24 -15.18
CA ALA A 53 -11.44 -11.61 -15.82
C ALA A 53 -11.78 -11.21 -17.26
N VAL A 54 -11.24 -10.07 -17.71
CA VAL A 54 -11.49 -9.52 -19.06
C VAL A 54 -10.24 -9.69 -19.90
N SER A 55 -10.40 -10.28 -21.09
CA SER A 55 -9.31 -10.52 -22.04
C SER A 55 -8.62 -9.20 -22.45
N PRO A 56 -7.29 -9.17 -22.65
CA PRO A 56 -6.56 -8.00 -23.17
C PRO A 56 -7.12 -7.41 -24.46
N ASN A 57 -7.84 -8.21 -25.26
CA ASN A 57 -8.47 -7.79 -26.51
C ASN A 57 -9.73 -6.93 -26.31
N SER A 58 -10.23 -6.82 -25.08
CA SER A 58 -11.42 -6.04 -24.74
C SER A 58 -11.14 -4.58 -24.39
N VAL A 59 -9.86 -4.20 -24.21
CA VAL A 59 -9.45 -2.83 -23.89
C VAL A 59 -9.38 -2.01 -25.18
N ARG A 60 -10.49 -1.37 -25.56
CA ARG A 60 -10.50 -0.27 -26.53
C ARG A 60 -10.48 1.06 -25.79
N SER A 61 -9.64 1.98 -26.26
CA SER A 61 -9.58 3.38 -25.85
C SER A 61 -10.99 4.00 -25.92
N PRO A 62 -11.38 4.87 -24.97
CA PRO A 62 -12.65 5.60 -25.08
C PRO A 62 -12.63 6.44 -26.37
N GLY A 63 -13.47 6.09 -27.34
CA GLY A 63 -13.55 6.76 -28.65
C GLY A 63 -13.86 5.85 -29.86
N GLY A 64 -13.75 4.53 -29.72
CA GLY A 64 -14.16 3.59 -30.77
C GLY A 64 -15.65 3.31 -30.75
N SER A 65 -16.38 3.72 -31.78
CA SER A 65 -17.80 3.39 -31.97
C SER A 65 -18.00 1.87 -32.04
N GLY A 66 -18.75 1.32 -31.09
CA GLY A 66 -19.11 -0.10 -31.04
C GLY A 66 -19.45 -0.50 -29.61
N GLY A 67 -20.75 -0.58 -29.32
CA GLY A 67 -21.27 -0.84 -27.98
C GLY A 67 -20.85 -2.18 -27.41
N ALA A 68 -20.15 -2.13 -26.27
CA ALA A 68 -20.16 -3.15 -25.23
C ALA A 68 -19.84 -2.46 -23.90
N THR A 69 -20.62 -2.75 -22.86
CA THR A 69 -20.46 -2.20 -21.51
C THR A 69 -19.08 -2.53 -20.94
N ALA A 70 -18.22 -1.53 -20.85
CA ALA A 70 -16.89 -1.66 -20.25
C ALA A 70 -17.03 -1.84 -18.73
N THR A 71 -16.60 -3.00 -18.22
CA THR A 71 -16.42 -3.22 -16.78
C THR A 71 -15.06 -2.60 -16.40
N LEU A 72 -15.06 -1.59 -15.54
CA LEU A 72 -13.90 -0.73 -15.23
C LEU A 72 -12.82 -1.36 -14.33
N LEU A 73 -12.81 -2.68 -14.14
CA LEU A 73 -11.74 -3.38 -13.41
C LEU A 73 -11.07 -4.39 -14.34
N ALA A 74 -9.98 -3.96 -14.98
CA ALA A 74 -9.10 -4.85 -15.72
C ALA A 74 -8.25 -5.67 -14.74
N THR A 75 -8.70 -6.84 -14.34
CA THR A 75 -7.80 -7.88 -13.80
C THR A 75 -7.26 -8.66 -14.99
N SER A 76 -5.95 -8.56 -15.23
CA SER A 76 -5.25 -9.32 -16.29
C SER A 76 -5.47 -10.83 -16.09
N GLU A 77 -5.98 -11.53 -17.11
CA GLU A 77 -6.16 -13.01 -17.11
C GLU A 77 -4.83 -13.76 -16.90
N THR A 78 -3.69 -13.12 -17.17
CA THR A 78 -2.36 -13.61 -16.82
C THR A 78 -1.53 -12.41 -16.41
N ALA A 79 -1.31 -12.23 -15.10
CA ALA A 79 -0.37 -11.24 -14.60
C ALA A 79 0.99 -11.43 -15.32
N ARG A 80 1.56 -10.35 -15.84
CA ARG A 80 2.88 -10.37 -16.52
C ARG A 80 4.04 -10.15 -15.56
N ASN A 81 3.74 -9.55 -14.42
CA ASN A 81 4.67 -9.30 -13.34
C ASN A 81 3.92 -9.38 -12.00
N ALA A 82 4.68 -9.45 -10.91
CA ALA A 82 4.11 -9.58 -9.57
C ALA A 82 3.21 -8.39 -9.15
N PHE A 83 3.41 -7.19 -9.72
CA PHE A 83 2.66 -5.99 -9.33
C PHE A 83 1.22 -5.98 -9.85
N GLU A 84 0.91 -6.82 -10.84
CA GLU A 84 -0.46 -7.00 -11.37
C GLU A 84 -1.30 -7.97 -10.51
N CYS A 85 -0.65 -8.72 -9.63
CA CYS A 85 -1.33 -9.67 -8.76
C CYS A 85 -1.90 -8.99 -7.51
N VAL A 86 -3.19 -9.24 -7.25
CA VAL A 86 -3.90 -8.74 -6.05
C VAL A 86 -4.15 -9.83 -5.00
N ASP A 87 -3.69 -11.07 -5.24
CA ASP A 87 -3.83 -12.18 -4.31
C ASP A 87 -2.56 -13.05 -4.19
N ILE A 88 -2.52 -13.87 -3.13
CA ILE A 88 -1.39 -14.74 -2.81
C ILE A 88 -1.20 -15.84 -3.86
N ALA A 89 -2.29 -16.31 -4.49
CA ALA A 89 -2.22 -17.40 -5.46
C ALA A 89 -1.50 -16.96 -6.75
N CYS A 90 -1.84 -15.78 -7.25
CA CYS A 90 -1.19 -15.13 -8.39
C CYS A 90 0.28 -14.81 -8.06
N LEU A 91 0.57 -14.21 -6.90
CA LEU A 91 1.93 -13.88 -6.47
C LEU A 91 2.83 -15.11 -6.28
N CYS A 92 2.24 -16.26 -5.96
CA CYS A 92 3.00 -17.46 -5.60
C CYS A 92 3.96 -17.91 -6.70
N GLY A 93 3.51 -17.88 -7.96
CA GLY A 93 4.35 -18.26 -9.10
C GLY A 93 5.53 -17.30 -9.28
N PHE A 94 5.31 -16.00 -9.12
CA PHE A 94 6.36 -14.98 -9.27
C PHE A 94 7.45 -15.08 -8.21
N PHE A 95 7.09 -15.45 -6.98
CA PHE A 95 8.05 -15.67 -5.90
C PHE A 95 8.63 -17.09 -5.88
N GLY A 96 8.33 -17.91 -6.90
CA GLY A 96 8.85 -19.27 -7.02
C GLY A 96 8.36 -20.22 -5.93
N GLY A 97 7.20 -19.94 -5.35
CA GLY A 97 6.53 -20.78 -4.36
C GLY A 97 5.55 -21.78 -5.00
N THR A 98 5.04 -22.69 -4.18
CA THR A 98 4.06 -23.72 -4.58
C THR A 98 2.86 -23.73 -3.62
N GLY A 99 1.71 -24.26 -4.03
CA GLY A 99 0.53 -24.37 -3.17
C GLY A 99 -0.53 -23.29 -3.33
N GLY A 100 -0.47 -22.49 -4.41
CA GLY A 100 -1.52 -21.53 -4.78
C GLY A 100 -1.83 -20.53 -3.66
N ALA A 101 -3.08 -20.52 -3.18
CA ALA A 101 -3.50 -19.63 -2.09
C ALA A 101 -2.79 -19.90 -0.74
N ASN A 102 -2.23 -21.09 -0.54
CA ASN A 102 -1.42 -21.47 0.63
C ASN A 102 0.08 -21.43 0.32
N CYS A 103 0.50 -20.51 -0.54
CA CYS A 103 1.84 -20.47 -1.11
C CYS A 103 2.97 -20.67 -0.09
N VAL A 104 3.84 -21.64 -0.37
CA VAL A 104 5.08 -21.91 0.35
C VAL A 104 6.25 -21.63 -0.57
N LEU A 105 7.11 -20.70 -0.16
CA LEU A 105 8.33 -20.31 -0.85
C LEU A 105 9.42 -21.39 -0.69
N ARG A 106 10.47 -21.34 -1.53
CA ARG A 106 11.58 -22.33 -1.52
C ARG A 106 12.32 -22.43 -0.18
N ASN A 107 12.30 -21.35 0.61
CA ASN A 107 12.86 -21.31 1.96
C ASN A 107 11.93 -21.93 3.02
N GLY A 108 10.81 -22.54 2.63
CA GLY A 108 9.80 -23.11 3.52
C GLY A 108 8.85 -22.07 4.15
N GLN A 109 9.05 -20.78 3.86
CA GLN A 109 8.21 -19.72 4.42
C GLN A 109 6.88 -19.64 3.67
N ARG A 110 5.79 -19.48 4.42
CA ARG A 110 4.48 -19.21 3.83
C ARG A 110 4.39 -17.75 3.40
N LEU A 111 3.95 -17.51 2.17
CA LEU A 111 3.60 -16.17 1.72
C LEU A 111 2.31 -15.75 2.44
N THR A 112 2.35 -14.58 3.07
CA THR A 112 1.22 -14.03 3.83
C THR A 112 0.91 -12.63 3.35
N ARG A 113 -0.23 -12.08 3.77
CA ARG A 113 -0.57 -10.68 3.46
C ARG A 113 0.42 -9.77 4.17
N GLY A 114 0.99 -8.82 3.43
CA GLY A 114 1.86 -7.79 3.99
C GLY A 114 1.06 -6.87 4.91
N LEU A 115 1.44 -6.81 6.18
CA LEU A 115 0.92 -5.81 7.11
C LEU A 115 1.80 -4.56 7.04
N ARG A 116 1.24 -3.45 6.55
CA ARG A 116 1.93 -2.16 6.55
C ARG A 116 1.78 -1.50 7.92
N LYS A 117 2.87 -1.02 8.48
CA LYS A 117 2.91 -0.29 9.76
C LYS A 117 3.33 1.15 9.54
N GLU A 118 2.97 2.02 10.47
CA GLU A 118 3.55 3.36 10.53
C GLU A 118 5.05 3.24 10.88
N TYR A 119 5.92 3.97 10.19
CA TYR A 119 7.37 3.79 10.31
C TYR A 119 7.93 3.97 11.73
N ARG A 120 7.36 4.90 12.50
CA ARG A 120 7.78 5.24 13.87
C ARG A 120 7.40 4.15 14.88
N VAL A 121 6.40 3.33 14.58
CA VAL A 121 5.97 2.22 15.47
C VAL A 121 6.67 0.89 15.18
N MET A 122 7.53 0.84 14.16
CA MET A 122 8.36 -0.34 13.90
C MET A 122 9.44 -0.51 14.97
N THR A 123 9.86 -1.74 15.20
CA THR A 123 11.06 -2.05 15.98
C THR A 123 12.32 -1.77 15.16
N ASP A 124 13.47 -1.59 15.83
CA ASP A 124 14.76 -1.39 15.14
C ASP A 124 15.11 -2.56 14.21
N ALA A 125 14.80 -3.79 14.64
CA ALA A 125 15.01 -4.98 13.82
C ALA A 125 14.14 -4.99 12.55
N GLU A 126 12.90 -4.49 12.62
CA GLU A 126 12.01 -4.36 11.46
C GLU A 126 12.52 -3.26 10.50
N ARG A 127 12.96 -2.12 11.01
CA ARG A 127 13.55 -1.04 10.20
C ARG A 127 14.83 -1.51 9.49
N GLN A 128 15.72 -2.18 10.22
CA GLN A 128 16.95 -2.70 9.64
C GLN A 128 16.69 -3.73 8.54
N ARG A 129 15.71 -4.63 8.72
CA ARG A 129 15.29 -5.56 7.66
C ARG A 129 14.74 -4.84 6.45
N LEU A 130 13.92 -3.80 6.65
CA LEU A 130 13.42 -2.97 5.56
C LEU A 130 14.55 -2.30 4.80
N GLU A 131 15.52 -1.68 5.48
CA GLU A 131 16.65 -1.01 4.83
C GLU A 131 17.49 -1.97 3.98
N ILE A 132 17.68 -3.21 4.46
CA ILE A 132 18.37 -4.26 3.70
C ILE A 132 17.50 -4.72 2.51
N ALA A 133 16.19 -4.87 2.69
CA ALA A 133 15.26 -5.26 1.65
C ALA A 133 15.03 -4.15 0.59
N LEU A 134 15.18 -2.87 0.93
CA LEU A 134 15.18 -1.82 -0.10
C LEU A 134 16.35 -2.01 -1.10
N ARG A 135 17.40 -2.76 -0.71
CA ARG A 135 18.51 -3.13 -1.58
C ARG A 135 18.35 -4.53 -2.21
N ARG A 136 17.34 -5.31 -1.82
CA ARG A 136 17.09 -6.69 -2.25
C ARG A 136 15.59 -7.00 -2.29
N VAL A 137 15.05 -7.50 -3.40
CA VAL A 137 13.63 -7.86 -3.49
C VAL A 137 13.29 -9.01 -2.51
N ASP A 138 12.82 -8.67 -1.31
CA ASP A 138 12.40 -9.61 -0.26
C ASP A 138 10.86 -9.56 -0.10
N PRO A 139 10.13 -10.63 -0.48
CA PRO A 139 8.67 -10.65 -0.40
C PRO A 139 8.11 -10.73 1.03
N SER A 140 8.96 -10.95 2.03
CA SER A 140 8.54 -11.02 3.44
C SER A 140 8.47 -9.65 4.12
N VAL A 141 8.99 -8.61 3.47
CA VAL A 141 9.01 -7.24 3.99
C VAL A 141 7.88 -6.44 3.36
N ALA A 142 6.99 -5.92 4.20
CA ALA A 142 5.97 -4.95 3.78
C ALA A 142 6.54 -3.53 3.85
N LEU A 143 6.24 -2.70 2.84
CA LEU A 143 6.58 -1.29 2.89
C LEU A 143 5.78 -0.59 4.00
N PRO A 144 6.43 0.11 4.93
CA PRO A 144 5.73 0.94 5.90
C PRO A 144 5.10 2.15 5.22
N TYR A 145 4.27 2.85 5.96
CA TYR A 145 3.73 4.15 5.57
C TYR A 145 4.17 5.24 6.55
N TRP A 146 4.11 6.48 6.10
CA TRP A 146 4.27 7.66 6.93
C TRP A 146 2.92 8.35 7.05
N ASP A 147 2.40 8.42 8.28
CA ASP A 147 1.22 9.23 8.56
C ASP A 147 1.60 10.67 8.85
N SER A 148 1.64 11.49 7.80
CA SER A 148 2.00 12.91 7.90
C SER A 148 0.93 13.74 8.63
N THR A 149 -0.28 13.22 8.83
CA THR A 149 -1.33 13.94 9.58
C THR A 149 -0.93 14.20 11.02
N LEU A 150 -0.24 13.25 11.64
CA LEU A 150 0.30 13.40 12.99
C LEU A 150 1.29 14.56 13.08
N ASP A 151 2.12 14.74 12.04
CA ASP A 151 3.12 15.81 11.99
C ASP A 151 2.50 17.19 11.71
N SER A 152 1.27 17.24 11.20
CA SER A 152 0.53 18.50 11.09
C SER A 152 0.02 19.02 12.44
N THR A 153 -0.07 18.16 13.45
CA THR A 153 -0.61 18.50 14.77
C THR A 153 0.42 19.04 15.75
N ILE A 154 1.72 18.92 15.44
CA ILE A 154 2.79 19.44 16.28
C ILE A 154 3.07 20.91 15.93
N PRO A 155 3.57 21.74 16.89
CA PRO A 155 3.75 23.19 16.67
C PRO A 155 4.66 23.53 15.48
N ASN A 156 5.70 22.73 15.27
CA ASN A 156 6.60 22.85 14.13
C ASN A 156 6.77 21.49 13.45
N PRO A 157 6.11 21.23 12.31
CA PRO A 157 6.22 19.96 11.60
C PRO A 157 7.64 19.56 11.17
N THR A 158 8.55 20.53 11.03
CA THR A 158 9.96 20.27 10.67
C THR A 158 10.74 19.57 11.79
N GLU A 159 10.21 19.59 13.02
CA GLU A 159 10.76 18.92 14.20
C GLU A 159 10.19 17.51 14.42
N SER A 160 9.50 16.95 13.41
CA SER A 160 9.00 15.58 13.46
C SER A 160 10.09 14.58 13.86
N SER A 161 9.75 13.66 14.76
CA SER A 161 10.63 12.56 15.16
C SER A 161 11.04 11.68 13.98
N LEU A 162 10.27 11.67 12.88
CA LEU A 162 10.61 10.94 11.67
C LEU A 162 11.97 11.37 11.08
N PHE A 163 12.33 12.65 11.21
CA PHE A 163 13.51 13.25 10.58
C PHE A 163 14.72 13.34 11.52
N THR A 164 14.77 12.49 12.55
CA THR A 164 15.91 12.38 13.46
C THR A 164 16.93 11.34 13.00
N ASN A 165 18.05 11.24 13.73
CA ASN A 165 19.18 10.39 13.36
C ASN A 165 18.82 8.91 13.38
N GLU A 166 17.87 8.54 14.24
CA GLU A 166 17.44 7.18 14.52
C GLU A 166 16.49 6.63 13.44
N LEU A 167 15.86 7.53 12.68
CA LEU A 167 14.87 7.21 11.65
C LEU A 167 15.36 7.63 10.26
N MET A 168 14.80 8.68 9.67
CA MET A 168 15.08 9.06 8.28
C MET A 168 16.32 9.97 8.11
N GLY A 169 17.11 10.14 9.17
CA GLY A 169 18.29 11.00 9.21
C GLY A 169 17.93 12.49 9.29
N ARG A 170 18.87 13.33 9.75
CA ARG A 170 18.76 14.80 9.76
C ARG A 170 19.40 15.42 8.52
N SER A 171 18.81 16.52 8.06
CA SER A 171 19.40 17.36 7.02
C SER A 171 20.44 18.29 7.61
N GLY A 172 21.55 18.49 6.92
CA GLY A 172 22.51 19.54 7.21
C GLY A 172 22.11 20.90 6.62
N PRO A 173 22.94 21.94 6.83
CA PRO A 173 22.68 23.28 6.31
C PRO A 173 22.58 23.37 4.78
N ASP A 174 23.20 22.44 4.05
CA ASP A 174 23.15 22.35 2.58
C ASP A 174 22.01 21.44 2.07
N GLY A 175 21.12 21.02 2.98
CA GLY A 175 20.02 20.09 2.74
C GLY A 175 20.44 18.63 2.60
N SER A 176 21.75 18.31 2.58
CA SER A 176 22.19 16.91 2.46
C SER A 176 21.82 16.11 3.72
N ILE A 177 21.43 14.85 3.56
CA ILE A 177 21.19 13.97 4.72
C ILE A 177 22.52 13.56 5.33
N GLN A 178 22.78 14.00 6.56
CA GLN A 178 24.07 13.87 7.25
C GLN A 178 24.09 12.75 8.30
N THR A 179 22.95 12.15 8.65
CA THR A 179 22.87 11.11 9.68
C THR A 179 21.90 9.99 9.29
N GLY A 180 21.86 8.92 10.09
CA GLY A 180 20.97 7.77 9.86
C GLY A 180 21.36 6.87 8.68
N ALA A 181 20.52 5.89 8.41
CA ALA A 181 20.73 4.87 7.38
C ALA A 181 20.80 5.42 5.94
N PHE A 182 20.22 6.62 5.74
CA PHE A 182 20.14 7.29 4.45
C PHE A 182 21.26 8.31 4.20
N ARG A 183 22.21 8.46 5.13
CA ARG A 183 23.36 9.37 4.95
C ARG A 183 24.12 9.03 3.68
N GLY A 184 24.38 10.05 2.86
CA GLY A 184 25.20 9.93 1.65
C GLY A 184 24.60 9.06 0.55
N TRP A 185 23.31 8.70 0.65
CA TRP A 185 22.60 8.09 -0.48
C TRP A 185 22.65 9.02 -1.68
N ARG A 186 22.92 8.45 -2.85
CA ARG A 186 23.06 9.19 -4.10
C ARG A 186 21.78 9.08 -4.93
N THR A 187 21.56 10.06 -5.77
CA THR A 187 20.55 10.00 -6.83
C THR A 187 20.83 8.83 -7.78
N VAL A 188 19.82 8.39 -8.53
CA VAL A 188 19.92 7.22 -9.42
C VAL A 188 21.05 7.36 -10.46
N ASP A 189 21.26 8.59 -10.94
CA ASP A 189 22.35 8.97 -11.85
C ASP A 189 23.73 9.11 -11.15
N GLN A 190 23.79 8.89 -9.84
CA GLN A 190 24.95 9.04 -8.95
C GLN A 190 25.59 10.44 -8.90
N SER A 191 24.98 11.43 -9.56
CA SER A 191 25.53 12.76 -9.74
C SER A 191 25.58 13.56 -8.45
N ARG A 192 24.63 13.33 -7.54
CA ARG A 192 24.42 14.14 -6.33
C ARG A 192 24.02 13.28 -5.15
N VAL A 193 24.25 13.78 -3.95
CA VAL A 193 23.67 13.23 -2.72
C VAL A 193 22.21 13.66 -2.59
N PHE A 194 21.40 12.78 -2.02
CA PHE A 194 20.03 13.05 -1.65
C PHE A 194 19.95 14.23 -0.67
N ARG A 195 19.00 15.13 -0.92
CA ARG A 195 18.78 16.35 -0.13
C ARG A 195 17.33 16.49 0.27
N ARG A 196 17.09 17.13 1.41
CA ARG A 196 15.78 17.43 1.98
C ARG A 196 15.82 18.78 2.69
N ASP A 197 14.85 19.63 2.38
CA ASP A 197 14.73 20.99 2.93
C ASP A 197 13.31 21.19 3.43
N LEU A 198 13.11 20.87 4.72
CA LEU A 198 11.79 20.69 5.30
C LEU A 198 11.08 22.02 5.51
N GLY A 199 9.81 22.10 5.11
CA GLY A 199 8.92 23.20 5.47
C GLY A 199 9.21 24.53 4.77
N THR A 200 10.13 24.57 3.80
CA THR A 200 10.35 25.75 2.94
C THR A 200 9.11 26.08 2.12
N THR A 201 8.36 25.06 1.69
CA THR A 201 7.08 25.21 0.98
C THR A 201 6.20 23.99 1.28
N GLY A 202 4.88 24.10 1.14
CA GLY A 202 3.97 23.00 1.39
C GLY A 202 3.77 22.72 2.89
N ARG A 203 3.05 21.63 3.18
CA ARG A 203 2.73 21.18 4.55
C ARG A 203 2.49 19.67 4.58
N PRO A 204 2.59 19.01 5.74
CA PRO A 204 2.04 17.66 5.92
C PRO A 204 0.52 17.64 5.64
N LEU A 205 -0.04 16.45 5.39
CA LEU A 205 -1.50 16.29 5.30
C LEU A 205 -2.17 16.73 6.59
N GLN A 206 -3.39 17.24 6.51
CA GLN A 206 -4.23 17.53 7.67
C GLN A 206 -5.43 16.59 7.69
N GLU A 207 -6.08 16.46 8.85
CA GLU A 207 -7.30 15.67 8.98
C GLU A 207 -8.41 16.17 8.04
N ALA A 208 -8.45 17.48 7.77
CA ALA A 208 -9.37 18.08 6.81
C ALA A 208 -9.12 17.59 5.36
N ASP A 209 -7.86 17.36 4.98
CA ASP A 209 -7.52 16.81 3.66
C ASP A 209 -8.03 15.36 3.54
N ILE A 210 -7.86 14.57 4.61
CA ILE A 210 -8.36 13.18 4.68
C ILE A 210 -9.89 13.15 4.65
N ALA A 211 -10.54 13.98 5.45
CA ALA A 211 -12.00 14.07 5.50
C ALA A 211 -12.59 14.46 4.14
N ALA A 212 -11.96 15.37 3.41
CA ALA A 212 -12.39 15.76 2.07
C ALA A 212 -12.29 14.60 1.06
N VAL A 213 -11.19 13.83 1.11
CA VAL A 213 -11.03 12.63 0.26
C VAL A 213 -12.05 11.56 0.65
N GLN A 214 -12.27 11.29 1.94
CA GLN A 214 -13.23 10.28 2.40
C GLN A 214 -14.68 10.65 2.11
N ALA A 215 -15.03 11.94 2.17
CA ALA A 215 -16.35 12.44 1.82
C ALA A 215 -16.63 12.41 0.31
N THR A 216 -15.62 12.11 -0.52
CA THR A 216 -15.77 12.06 -1.98
C THR A 216 -16.63 10.87 -2.39
N GLY A 217 -17.85 11.15 -2.89
CA GLY A 217 -18.74 10.13 -3.47
C GLY A 217 -18.52 9.86 -4.96
N ASP A 218 -17.70 10.66 -5.64
CA ASP A 218 -17.43 10.54 -7.07
C ASP A 218 -15.97 10.11 -7.32
N PHE A 219 -15.79 8.92 -7.91
CA PHE A 219 -14.48 8.38 -8.25
C PHE A 219 -13.69 9.30 -9.19
N ARG A 220 -14.34 10.18 -9.97
CA ARG A 220 -13.68 11.13 -10.87
C ARG A 220 -12.86 12.17 -10.13
N GLN A 221 -13.17 12.45 -8.87
CA GLN A 221 -12.38 13.34 -8.02
C GLN A 221 -11.15 12.61 -7.44
N VAL A 222 -11.22 11.29 -7.24
CA VAL A 222 -10.07 10.46 -6.88
C VAL A 222 -9.13 10.27 -8.07
N LEU A 223 -9.69 10.09 -9.27
CA LEU A 223 -8.96 9.94 -10.55
C LEU A 223 -8.86 11.26 -11.34
N ALA A 224 -8.95 12.40 -10.64
CA ALA A 224 -8.96 13.69 -11.31
C ALA A 224 -7.62 13.94 -12.02
N ASN A 225 -7.69 14.53 -13.22
CA ASN A 225 -6.50 14.98 -13.91
C ASN A 225 -5.97 16.26 -13.23
N THR A 226 -4.80 16.19 -12.62
CA THR A 226 -4.14 17.29 -11.89
C THR A 226 -3.30 18.21 -12.77
N ALA A 227 -3.19 17.90 -14.07
CA ALA A 227 -2.57 18.74 -15.09
C ALA A 227 -3.62 19.22 -16.11
N PRO A 228 -4.55 20.13 -15.72
CA PRO A 228 -5.59 20.62 -16.62
C PRO A 228 -4.98 21.45 -17.76
N SER A 229 -5.21 21.03 -18.99
CA SER A 229 -4.92 21.82 -20.20
C SER A 229 -6.19 22.52 -20.71
N GLN A 230 -6.03 23.62 -21.44
CA GLN A 230 -7.16 24.26 -22.12
C GLN A 230 -7.84 23.24 -23.06
N GLY A 231 -9.15 23.02 -22.86
CA GLY A 231 -9.94 22.09 -23.65
C GLY A 231 -10.05 20.67 -23.10
N CYS A 232 -9.48 20.37 -21.92
CA CYS A 232 -9.64 19.05 -21.31
C CYS A 232 -11.10 18.81 -20.84
N PRO A 233 -11.79 17.74 -21.29
CA PRO A 233 -13.18 17.46 -20.93
C PRO A 233 -13.37 17.11 -19.44
N THR A 234 -12.30 16.76 -18.74
CA THR A 234 -12.33 16.43 -17.31
C THR A 234 -11.98 17.68 -16.50
N PRO A 235 -12.90 18.21 -15.68
CA PRO A 235 -12.63 19.37 -14.85
C PRO A 235 -11.55 19.07 -13.79
N ALA A 236 -10.73 20.07 -13.46
CA ALA A 236 -9.78 19.99 -12.36
C ALA A 236 -10.54 19.92 -11.03
N GLY A 237 -10.38 18.82 -10.30
CA GLY A 237 -10.90 18.68 -8.94
C GLY A 237 -9.87 19.22 -7.96
N TRP A 238 -10.05 20.43 -7.42
CA TRP A 238 -9.11 21.01 -6.44
C TRP A 238 -9.02 20.24 -5.12
N THR A 239 -10.01 19.40 -4.84
CA THR A 239 -10.07 18.45 -3.71
C THR A 239 -9.67 17.03 -4.12
N ALA A 240 -8.95 16.88 -5.23
CA ALA A 240 -8.42 15.60 -5.67
C ALA A 240 -7.35 15.08 -4.70
N LEU A 241 -7.34 13.76 -4.51
CA LEU A 241 -6.37 13.08 -3.65
C LEU A 241 -4.93 13.44 -4.01
N GLU A 242 -4.63 13.55 -5.30
CA GLU A 242 -3.28 13.87 -5.78
C GLU A 242 -2.82 15.29 -5.38
N TYR A 243 -3.71 16.29 -5.35
CA TYR A 243 -3.36 17.62 -4.84
C TYR A 243 -3.09 17.61 -3.34
N SER A 244 -3.91 16.90 -2.56
CA SER A 244 -3.66 16.71 -1.13
C SER A 244 -2.33 15.99 -0.90
N HIS A 245 -2.06 14.93 -1.66
CA HIS A 245 -0.81 14.15 -1.61
C HIS A 245 0.43 14.97 -2.02
N GLY A 246 0.28 15.94 -2.93
CA GLY A 246 1.36 16.82 -3.37
C GLY A 246 1.94 17.68 -2.24
N ASN A 247 1.13 18.07 -1.24
CA ASN A 247 1.59 18.93 -0.14
C ASN A 247 2.76 18.32 0.66
N PRO A 248 2.70 17.06 1.14
CA PRO A 248 3.85 16.40 1.76
C PRO A 248 5.12 16.30 0.91
N HIS A 249 4.99 16.13 -0.42
CA HIS A 249 6.18 16.11 -1.31
C HIS A 249 6.90 17.44 -1.29
N VAL A 250 6.14 18.53 -1.43
CA VAL A 250 6.69 19.89 -1.40
C VAL A 250 7.22 20.24 0.00
N PHE A 251 6.55 19.76 1.05
CA PHE A 251 7.00 19.90 2.45
C PHE A 251 8.34 19.23 2.72
N ILE A 252 8.55 18.01 2.19
CA ILE A 252 9.85 17.32 2.27
C ILE A 252 10.90 18.17 1.54
N GLY A 253 10.54 18.68 0.35
CA GLY A 253 11.37 19.58 -0.42
C GLY A 253 12.75 18.98 -0.76
N GLY A 254 13.73 19.86 -0.93
CA GLY A 254 15.02 19.53 -1.52
C GLY A 254 14.97 19.51 -3.04
N LYS A 255 16.10 19.81 -3.70
CA LYS A 255 16.19 19.81 -5.18
C LYS A 255 15.91 18.39 -5.72
N GLN A 256 14.65 18.09 -6.00
CA GLN A 256 14.24 16.94 -6.81
C GLN A 256 14.64 17.21 -8.28
N PRO A 257 15.10 16.21 -9.05
CA PRO A 257 15.34 16.36 -10.48
C PRO A 257 14.07 16.41 -11.34
N VAL A 258 12.86 16.32 -10.77
CA VAL A 258 11.63 16.01 -11.51
C VAL A 258 10.61 17.16 -11.46
N GLN A 259 11.08 18.39 -11.71
CA GLN A 259 10.21 19.51 -12.10
C GLN A 259 10.80 20.35 -13.25
N ASP A 260 11.82 19.86 -13.97
CA ASP A 260 12.28 20.44 -15.23
C ASP A 260 11.66 19.69 -16.43
N LEU A 261 10.34 19.67 -16.50
CA LEU A 261 9.63 19.49 -17.77
C LEU A 261 8.93 20.81 -18.09
N ARG A 262 9.73 21.77 -18.53
CA ARG A 262 9.30 22.82 -19.47
C ARG A 262 9.87 22.51 -20.84
#